data_AF-A0A4Z2I5I4-F1
#
_entry.id   AF-A0A4Z2I5I4-F1
#
_cell.length_a   1.000
_cell.length_b   1.000
_cell.length_c   1.000
_cell.angle_alpha   90.00
_cell.angle_beta   90.00
_cell.angle_gamma   90.00
#
_symmetry.space_group_name_H-M   'P 1'
#
loop_
_entity.id
_entity.type
_entity.pdbx_description
1 polymer ?
#
loop_
_entity_poly.entity_id
_entity_poly.type
_entity_poly.pdbx_seq_one_letter_code
_entity_poly.pdbx_strand_id
1 'polypeptide(L)'
;MDSFYKVLSSEEQTLAASNDYNFDHPGAFDFELLVATMRKLKQGKSVKIPVYDFTSHGRQKSWKNVYGASVIIFEGIMSFADKELLQVRKCFFFLSFGQIPE
;
A
#
# COMPACT_ATOMS: atom_id res chain seq x y z
N MET A 1 -3.66 -1.50 0.02
CA MET A 1 -2.29 -0.94 0.20
C MET A 1 -1.34 -1.41 -0.88
N ASP A 2 -1.63 -2.54 -1.50
CA ASP A 2 -0.78 -3.31 -2.40
C ASP A 2 -0.35 -2.55 -3.66
N SER A 3 -1.15 -1.59 -4.13
CA SER A 3 -0.75 -0.68 -5.21
C SER A 3 0.61 0.01 -4.94
N PHE A 4 0.99 0.16 -3.68
CA PHE A 4 2.18 0.90 -3.25
C PHE A 4 3.37 -0.02 -2.92
N TYR A 5 3.39 -1.26 -3.39
CA TYR A 5 4.63 -2.04 -3.38
C TYR A 5 5.76 -1.29 -4.13
N LYS A 6 6.98 -1.49 -3.65
CA LYS A 6 8.19 -1.00 -4.31
C LYS A 6 8.43 -1.76 -5.60
N VAL A 7 9.12 -1.11 -6.53
CA VAL A 7 9.68 -1.78 -7.69
C VAL A 7 10.95 -2.47 -7.22
N LEU A 8 11.01 -3.78 -7.37
CA LEU A 8 12.15 -4.59 -6.96
C LEU A 8 13.36 -4.31 -7.85
N SER A 9 14.53 -4.22 -7.24
CA SER A 9 15.82 -4.27 -7.95
C SER A 9 16.05 -5.64 -8.60
N SER A 10 17.01 -5.74 -9.52
CA SER A 10 17.32 -7.01 -10.19
C SER A 10 17.67 -8.15 -9.21
N GLU A 11 18.34 -7.80 -8.10
CA GLU A 11 18.69 -8.75 -7.03
C GLU A 11 17.43 -9.21 -6.28
N GLU A 12 16.57 -8.27 -5.88
CA GLU A 12 15.31 -8.58 -5.19
C GLU A 12 14.33 -9.35 -6.08
N GLN A 13 14.32 -9.12 -7.40
CA GLN A 13 13.54 -9.92 -8.34
C GLN A 13 14.00 -11.38 -8.39
N THR A 14 15.32 -11.61 -8.27
CA THR A 14 15.88 -12.96 -8.21
C THR A 14 15.45 -13.67 -6.93
N LEU A 15 15.48 -12.95 -5.79
CA LEU A 15 14.97 -13.46 -4.50
C LEU A 15 13.46 -13.71 -4.54
N ALA A 16 12.69 -12.81 -5.17
CA ALA A 16 11.25 -13.00 -5.34
C ALA A 16 10.95 -14.25 -6.19
N ALA A 17 11.71 -14.48 -7.26
CA ALA A 17 11.57 -15.67 -8.09
C ALA A 17 11.92 -16.97 -7.36
N SER A 18 12.80 -16.92 -6.35
CA SER A 18 13.09 -18.07 -5.46
C SER A 18 12.18 -18.17 -4.24
N ASN A 19 11.16 -17.29 -4.11
CA ASN A 19 10.31 -17.13 -2.92
C ASN A 19 11.06 -16.73 -1.64
N ASP A 20 12.25 -16.16 -1.75
CA ASP A 20 13.05 -15.68 -0.62
C ASP A 20 12.86 -14.18 -0.33
N TYR A 21 11.99 -13.50 -1.06
CA TYR A 21 11.64 -12.10 -0.80
C TYR A 21 10.41 -11.98 0.11
N ASN A 22 10.56 -11.27 1.23
CA ASN A 22 9.47 -11.05 2.18
C ASN A 22 8.62 -9.82 1.79
N PHE A 23 7.52 -10.07 1.08
CA PHE A 23 6.55 -9.03 0.70
C PHE A 23 5.74 -8.48 1.89
N ASP A 24 5.65 -9.22 2.99
CA ASP A 24 4.95 -8.76 4.20
C ASP A 24 5.82 -7.86 5.09
N HIS A 25 7.10 -7.66 4.74
CA HIS A 25 7.94 -6.74 5.48
C HIS A 25 7.55 -5.28 5.17
N PRO A 26 7.48 -4.36 6.16
CA PRO A 26 7.20 -2.95 5.90
C PRO A 26 8.11 -2.33 4.84
N GLY A 27 9.36 -2.81 4.74
CA GLY A 27 10.33 -2.37 3.73
C GLY A 27 9.91 -2.63 2.28
N ALA A 28 8.97 -3.55 2.01
CA ALA A 28 8.45 -3.84 0.67
C ALA A 28 7.51 -2.74 0.14
N PHE A 29 6.99 -1.88 1.01
CA PHE A 29 6.05 -0.82 0.65
C PHE A 29 6.74 0.55 0.51
N ASP A 30 6.27 1.32 -0.45
CA ASP A 30 6.64 2.71 -0.68
C ASP A 30 5.74 3.63 0.17
N PHE A 31 6.06 3.71 1.46
CA PHE A 31 5.32 4.53 2.42
C PHE A 31 5.37 6.02 2.10
N GLU A 32 6.46 6.51 1.50
CA GLU A 32 6.56 7.92 1.09
C GLU A 32 5.51 8.27 0.03
N LEU A 33 5.41 7.45 -1.03
CA LEU A 33 4.40 7.63 -2.08
C LEU A 33 2.98 7.47 -1.53
N LEU A 34 2.78 6.50 -0.64
CA LEU A 34 1.50 6.24 0.03
C LEU A 34 1.05 7.45 0.86
N VAL A 35 1.92 7.94 1.74
CA VAL A 35 1.66 9.10 2.61
C VAL A 35 1.40 10.35 1.78
N ALA A 36 2.20 10.60 0.74
CA ALA A 36 1.99 11.72 -0.18
C ALA A 36 0.63 11.65 -0.89
N THR A 37 0.24 10.45 -1.33
CA THR A 37 -1.06 10.21 -1.96
C THR A 37 -2.22 10.45 -0.99
N MET A 38 -2.11 9.92 0.24
CA MET A 38 -3.13 10.10 1.28
C MET A 38 -3.28 11.56 1.70
N ARG A 39 -2.18 12.32 1.79
CA ARG A 39 -2.22 13.77 2.06
C ARG A 39 -2.97 14.54 0.97
N LYS A 40 -2.74 14.21 -0.30
CA LYS A 40 -3.45 14.83 -1.44
C LYS A 40 -4.93 14.49 -1.44
N LEU A 41 -5.27 13.22 -1.19
CA LEU A 41 -6.65 12.77 -1.06
C LEU A 41 -7.41 13.51 0.04
N LYS A 42 -6.79 13.73 1.21
CA LYS A 42 -7.38 14.53 2.30
C LYS A 42 -7.64 15.99 1.94
N GLN A 43 -6.90 16.53 0.99
CA GLN A 43 -7.12 17.89 0.48
C GLN A 43 -8.21 17.93 -0.61
N GLY A 44 -8.89 16.81 -0.89
CA GLY A 44 -9.88 16.71 -1.95
C GLY A 44 -9.27 16.76 -3.37
N LYS A 45 -7.94 16.63 -3.48
CA LYS A 45 -7.25 16.67 -4.77
C LYS A 45 -7.35 15.31 -5.46
N SER A 46 -7.52 15.34 -6.78
CA SER A 46 -7.39 14.15 -7.61
C SER A 46 -5.97 13.58 -7.52
N VAL A 47 -5.87 12.26 -7.39
CA VAL A 47 -4.60 11.55 -7.32
C VAL A 47 -4.54 10.45 -8.37
N LYS A 48 -3.32 10.07 -8.73
CA LYS A 48 -3.04 8.90 -9.55
C LYS A 48 -2.47 7.83 -8.64
N ILE A 49 -3.17 6.71 -8.53
CA ILE A 49 -2.72 5.54 -7.79
C ILE A 49 -1.99 4.60 -8.77
N PRO A 50 -0.77 4.15 -8.46
CA PRO A 50 -0.06 3.21 -9.30
C PRO A 50 -0.81 1.87 -9.36
N VAL A 51 -0.73 1.18 -10.51
CA VAL A 51 -1.21 -0.20 -10.63
C VAL A 51 -0.01 -1.11 -10.47
N TYR A 52 -0.06 -1.99 -9.47
CA TYR A 52 0.99 -3.00 -9.24
C TYR A 52 0.58 -4.32 -9.89
N ASP A 53 1.51 -4.96 -10.58
CA ASP A 53 1.35 -6.29 -11.15
C ASP A 53 2.11 -7.31 -10.29
N PHE A 54 1.34 -8.18 -9.63
CA PHE A 54 1.87 -9.23 -8.77
C PHE A 54 2.58 -10.34 -9.54
N THR A 55 2.33 -10.47 -10.85
CA THR A 55 2.97 -11.48 -11.71
C THR A 55 4.40 -11.10 -12.04
N SER A 56 4.62 -9.81 -12.33
CA SER A 56 5.94 -9.27 -12.70
C SER A 56 6.65 -8.56 -11.56
N HIS A 57 6.05 -8.49 -10.37
CA HIS A 57 6.52 -7.75 -9.20
C HIS A 57 6.90 -6.28 -9.52
N GLY A 58 6.13 -5.66 -10.41
CA GLY A 58 6.43 -4.37 -11.00
C GLY A 58 5.26 -3.40 -11.01
N ARG A 59 5.57 -2.11 -11.16
CA ARG A 59 4.54 -1.08 -11.42
C ARG A 59 4.23 -1.03 -12.90
N GLN A 60 2.94 -1.07 -13.23
CA GLN A 60 2.49 -0.85 -14.60
C GLN A 60 2.66 0.63 -15.00
N LYS A 61 2.71 0.88 -16.31
CA LYS A 61 2.67 2.24 -16.86
C LYS A 61 1.29 2.90 -16.69
N SER A 62 0.26 2.09 -16.46
CA SER A 62 -1.11 2.53 -16.23
C SER A 62 -1.28 3.06 -14.80
N TRP A 63 -2.15 4.05 -14.66
CA TRP A 63 -2.48 4.66 -13.37
C TRP A 63 -3.98 4.66 -13.18
N LYS A 64 -4.44 4.40 -11.95
CA LYS A 64 -5.83 4.55 -11.57
C LYS A 64 -6.06 5.98 -11.08
N ASN A 65 -6.87 6.75 -11.80
CA ASN A 65 -7.27 8.07 -11.35
C ASN A 65 -8.34 7.95 -10.27
N VAL A 66 -8.10 8.58 -9.12
CA VAL A 66 -9.09 8.73 -8.05
C VAL A 66 -9.38 10.21 -7.88
N TYR A 67 -10.65 10.55 -8.07
CA TYR A 67 -11.17 11.90 -7.89
C TYR A 67 -11.63 12.08 -6.45
N GLY A 68 -11.80 13.34 -6.04
CA GLY A 68 -12.24 13.68 -4.67
C GLY A 68 -13.45 12.85 -4.27
N ALA A 69 -13.30 12.09 -3.18
CA ALA A 69 -14.34 11.24 -2.62
C ALA A 69 -14.67 11.73 -1.21
N SER A 70 -15.95 11.71 -0.86
CA SER A 70 -16.40 12.05 0.51
C SER A 70 -15.97 11.00 1.53
N VAL A 71 -15.81 9.75 1.10
CA VAL A 71 -15.36 8.62 1.92
C VAL A 71 -14.27 7.87 1.17
N ILE A 72 -13.15 7.60 1.84
CA ILE A 72 -12.03 6.81 1.31
C ILE A 72 -11.79 5.65 2.28
N ILE A 73 -11.93 4.44 1.77
CA ILE A 73 -11.57 3.22 2.50
C ILE A 73 -10.13 2.89 2.14
N PHE A 74 -9.26 2.91 3.15
CA PHE A 74 -7.87 2.51 3.02
C PHE A 74 -7.66 1.19 3.75
N GLU A 75 -7.34 0.14 3.00
CA GLU A 75 -7.06 -1.19 3.54
C GLU A 75 -5.57 -1.56 3.36
N GLY A 76 -5.06 -2.44 4.23
CA GLY A 76 -3.74 -3.04 4.11
C GLY A 76 -3.26 -3.66 5.42
N ILE A 77 -2.62 -4.83 5.33
CA ILE A 77 -2.09 -5.58 6.49
C ILE A 77 -1.04 -4.78 7.28
N MET A 78 -0.21 -4.00 6.58
CA MET A 78 0.84 -3.16 7.17
C MET A 78 0.40 -1.70 7.31
N SER A 79 -0.91 -1.44 7.29
CA SER A 79 -1.42 -0.07 7.43
C SER A 79 -0.97 0.56 8.75
N PHE A 80 -0.66 -0.20 9.81
CA PHE A 80 -0.19 0.34 11.11
C PHE A 80 1.33 0.48 11.24
N ALA A 81 2.10 0.06 10.24
CA ALA A 81 3.55 -0.03 10.35
C ALA A 81 4.27 1.32 10.33
N ASP A 82 3.72 2.33 9.63
CA ASP A 82 4.35 3.64 9.46
C ASP A 82 3.70 4.75 10.32
N LYS A 83 4.56 5.51 11.02
CA LYS A 83 4.13 6.59 11.93
C LYS A 83 3.51 7.78 11.18
N GLU A 84 4.03 8.14 10.02
CA GLU A 84 3.46 9.26 9.25
C GLU A 84 2.09 8.91 8.70
N LEU A 85 1.93 7.68 8.20
CA LEU A 85 0.65 7.17 7.74
C LEU A 85 -0.40 7.13 8.85
N LEU A 86 -0.01 6.82 10.09
CA LEU A 86 -0.89 6.92 11.26
C LEU A 86 -1.37 8.36 11.49
N GLN A 87 -0.49 9.36 11.43
CA GLN A 87 -0.86 10.77 11.61
C GLN A 87 -1.77 11.30 10.50
N VAL A 88 -1.63 10.77 9.28
CA VAL A 88 -2.47 11.17 8.16
C VAL A 88 -3.89 10.60 8.29
N ARG A 89 -4.10 9.44 8.93
CA ARG A 89 -5.42 8.83 9.07
C ARG A 89 -6.23 9.48 10.21
N LYS A 90 -7.54 9.71 9.99
CA LYS A 90 -8.46 10.29 11.00
C LYS A 90 -9.36 9.25 11.67
N CYS A 91 -9.79 8.22 10.94
CA CYS A 91 -10.60 7.12 11.46
C CYS A 91 -10.01 5.79 11.00
N PHE A 92 -10.05 4.79 11.87
CA PHE A 92 -9.56 3.44 11.59
C PHE A 92 -10.59 2.40 12.02
N PHE A 93 -10.71 1.35 11.21
CA PHE A 93 -11.40 0.12 11.54
C PHE A 93 -10.40 -1.04 11.46
N PHE A 94 -10.17 -1.73 12.59
CA PHE A 94 -9.39 -2.96 12.63
C PHE A 94 -10.33 -4.15 12.46
N LEU A 95 -10.03 -5.03 11.51
CA LEU A 95 -10.63 -6.35 11.46
C LEU A 95 -9.68 -7.31 12.21
N SER A 96 -10.09 -7.70 13.41
CA SER A 96 -9.41 -8.74 14.18
C SER A 96 -10.13 -10.06 13.96
N PHE A 97 -9.43 -11.05 13.41
CA PHE A 97 -9.88 -12.44 13.45
C PHE A 97 -9.36 -13.04 14.75
N GLY A 98 -10.17 -12.98 15.81
CA GLY A 98 -9.92 -13.76 17.01
C GLY A 98 -10.29 -15.22 16.75
N GLN A 99 -9.44 -16.17 17.16
CA GLN A 99 -9.89 -17.55 17.27
C GLN A 99 -11.06 -17.58 18.25
N ILE A 100 -12.23 -18.01 17.77
CA ILE A 100 -13.33 -18.38 18.65
C ILE A 100 -12.81 -19.61 19.42
N PRO A 101 -12.64 -19.54 20.75
CA PRO A 101 -12.36 -20.75 21.50
C PRO A 101 -13.55 -21.68 21.31
N GLU A 102 -13.29 -22.94 20.92
CA GLU A 102 -14.30 -24.00 20.90
C GLU A 102 -14.96 -24.20 22.27
#